data_AF-A0A552EFU3-F1
#
_entry.id   AF-A0A552EFU3-F1
#
_cell.length_a   1.000
_cell.length_b   1.000
_cell.length_c   1.000
_cell.angle_alpha   90.00
_cell.angle_beta   90.00
_cell.angle_gamma   90.00
#
_symmetry.space_group_name_H-M   'P 1'
#
loop_
_entity.id
_entity.type
_entity.pdbx_description
1 polymer ?
#
loop_
_entity_poly.entity_id
_entity_poly.type
_entity_poly.pdbx_seq_one_letter_code
_entity_poly.pdbx_strand_id
1 'polypeptide(L)' 'MTGSVEPKGFNGVFEIVSDYQTDTYRTVYALKLSNAIFILHAFKKKSKSGIKTPKQNIDLIKERLKKAQEIAKEQQ' A
#
# COMPACT_ATOMS: atom_id res chain seq x y z
N MET A 1 -13.64 -3.51 -10.52
CA MET A 1 -13.41 -2.07 -10.26
C MET A 1 -12.00 -1.91 -9.72
N THR A 2 -11.08 -1.45 -10.57
CA THR A 2 -9.76 -0.96 -10.16
C THR A 2 -9.92 0.47 -9.63
N GLY A 3 -9.54 0.69 -8.37
CA GLY A 3 -9.58 2.02 -7.76
C GLY A 3 -8.25 2.34 -7.08
N SER A 4 -7.87 3.61 -7.12
CA SER A 4 -6.73 4.14 -6.39
C SER A 4 -7.24 5.18 -5.39
N VAL A 5 -6.87 5.05 -4.12
CA VAL A 5 -7.24 6.00 -3.06
C VAL A 5 -6.02 6.33 -2.22
N GLU A 6 -5.93 7.55 -1.70
CA GLU A 6 -4.97 7.87 -0.65
C GLU A 6 -5.55 7.41 0.70
N PRO A 7 -4.88 6.48 1.41
CA PRO A 7 -5.38 5.96 2.66
C PRO A 7 -5.17 6.99 3.78
N LYS A 8 -6.21 7.20 4.59
CA LYS A 8 -6.16 8.12 5.74
C LYS A 8 -4.96 7.77 6.65
N GLY A 9 -4.11 8.76 6.90
CA GLY A 9 -2.93 8.62 7.76
C GLY A 9 -1.64 8.23 7.03
N PHE A 10 -1.66 8.10 5.70
CA PHE A 10 -0.47 7.89 4.89
C PHE A 10 -0.36 8.98 3.82
N ASN A 11 0.54 9.95 4.02
CA ASN A 11 0.73 11.05 3.09
C ASN A 11 1.58 10.59 1.90
N GLY A 12 1.08 10.76 0.67
CA GLY A 12 1.78 10.39 -0.57
C GLY A 12 1.83 8.88 -0.87
N VAL A 13 1.19 8.03 -0.06
CA VAL A 13 1.06 6.59 -0.34
C VAL A 13 -0.27 6.34 -1.05
N PHE A 14 -0.24 5.59 -2.13
CA PHE A 14 -1.41 5.18 -2.91
C PHE A 14 -1.82 3.77 -2.52
N GLU A 15 -3.10 3.59 -2.21
CA GLU A 15 -3.73 2.28 -2.08
C GLU A 15 -4.41 1.92 -3.41
N ILE A 16 -3.93 0.87 -4.06
CA ILE A 16 -4.49 0.32 -5.30
C ILE A 16 -5.27 -0.93 -4.92
N VAL A 17 -6.57 -0.93 -5.24
CA VAL A 17 -7.46 -2.07 -5.02
C VAL A 17 -7.87 -2.65 -6.35
N SER A 18 -7.65 -3.95 -6.53
CA SER A 18 -8.04 -4.69 -7.73
C SER A 18 -8.81 -5.96 -7.36
N ASP A 19 -9.92 -6.20 -8.06
CA ASP A 19 -10.63 -7.46 -8.05
C ASP A 19 -10.00 -8.46 -9.02
N TYR A 20 -9.82 -9.70 -8.57
CA TYR A 20 -9.47 -10.83 -9.43
C TYR A 20 -10.62 -11.84 -9.40
N GLN A 21 -11.00 -12.36 -10.57
CA GLN A 21 -12.32 -12.96 -10.86
C GLN A 21 -12.84 -14.01 -9.85
N THR A 22 -11.95 -14.74 -9.19
CA THR A 22 -12.31 -15.83 -8.25
C THR A 22 -11.87 -15.58 -6.81
N ASP A 23 -11.22 -14.44 -6.54
CA ASP A 23 -10.47 -14.21 -5.33
C ASP A 23 -10.81 -12.89 -4.63
N THR A 24 -10.50 -12.83 -3.33
CA THR A 24 -10.69 -11.64 -2.52
C THR A 24 -9.70 -10.54 -2.91
N TYR A 25 -10.14 -9.28 -2.88
CA TYR A 25 -9.43 -8.11 -3.42
C TYR A 25 -7.93 -8.08 -3.11
N ARG A 26 -7.11 -7.68 -4.06
CA ARG A 26 -5.70 -7.38 -3.81
C ARG A 26 -5.58 -5.89 -3.52
N THR A 27 -5.02 -5.58 -2.36
CA THR A 27 -4.67 -4.21 -1.98
C THR A 27 -3.16 -4.05 -2.05
N VAL A 28 -2.69 -3.04 -2.77
CA VAL A 28 -1.28 -2.69 -2.92
C VAL A 28 -1.06 -1.28 -2.40
N TYR A 29 -0.12 -1.11 -1.48
CA TYR A 29 0.32 0.20 -1.00
C TYR A 29 1.61 0.59 -1.72
N ALA A 30 1.60 1.73 -2.40
CA ALA A 30 2.72 2.20 -3.22
C ALA A 30 3.08 3.66 -2.91
N LEU A 31 4.34 4.03 -3.08
CA LEU A 31 4.83 5.39 -2.88
C LEU A 31 5.77 5.76 -4.04
N LYS A 32 5.61 6.95 -4.61
CA LYS A 32 6.56 7.50 -5.58
C LYS A 32 7.55 8.41 -4.87
N LEU A 33 8.83 8.05 -4.90
CA LEU A 33 9.93 8.88 -4.40
C LEU A 33 10.89 9.15 -5.57
N SER A 34 11.08 10.43 -5.89
CA SER A 34 11.92 10.88 -7.00
C SER A 34 11.58 10.12 -8.30
N ASN A 35 12.50 9.29 -8.79
CA ASN A 35 12.37 8.54 -10.04
C ASN A 35 11.98 7.06 -9.84
N ALA A 36 11.65 6.64 -8.62
CA ALA A 36 11.32 5.27 -8.28
C ALA A 36 9.92 5.13 -7.66
N ILE A 37 9.28 3.99 -7.92
CA ILE A 37 8.03 3.58 -7.27
C ILE A 37 8.35 2.43 -6.32
N PHE A 38 8.02 2.62 -5.05
CA PHE A 38 8.17 1.63 -4.00
C PHE A 38 6.83 0.95 -3.76
N ILE A 39 6.79 -0.36 -3.94
CA ILE A 39 5.66 -1.19 -3.50
C ILE A 39 5.91 -1.60 -2.06
N LEU A 40 5.17 -1.00 -1.13
CA LEU A 40 5.34 -1.22 0.30
C LEU A 40 4.74 -2.56 0.73
N HIS A 41 3.52 -2.87 0.29
CA HIS A 41 2.87 -4.12 0.67
C HIS A 41 1.78 -4.48 -0.32
N ALA A 42 1.63 -5.78 -0.56
CA ALA A 42 0.54 -6.34 -1.35
C ALA A 42 -0.10 -7.48 -0.57
N PHE A 43 -1.40 -7.42 -0.33
CA PHE A 43 -2.12 -8.49 0.38
C PHE A 43 -3.52 -8.72 -0.17
N LYS A 44 -4.02 -9.92 0.10
CA LYS A 44 -5.38 -10.35 -0.21
C LYS A 44 -6.33 -9.91 0.90
N LYS A 45 -7.15 -8.90 0.64
CA LYS A 45 -8.19 -8.42 1.54
C LYS A 45 -9.37 -9.39 1.53
N LYS A 46 -9.61 -10.07 2.65
CA LYS A 46 -10.66 -11.12 2.78
C LYS A 46 -12.13 -10.63 2.72
N SER A 47 -12.40 -9.33 2.64
CA SER A 47 -13.78 -8.80 2.56
C SER A 47 -13.86 -7.48 1.80
N LYS A 48 -14.94 -7.29 1.04
CA LYS A 48 -15.29 -6.01 0.39
C LYS A 48 -15.57 -4.93 1.45
N SER A 49 -16.28 -5.33 2.51
CA SER A 49 -16.86 -4.47 3.56
C SER A 49 -16.00 -4.38 4.82
N GLY A 50 -14.95 -5.21 4.94
CA GLY A 50 -13.92 -5.05 5.97
C GLY A 50 -13.08 -3.82 5.67
N ILE A 51 -13.61 -2.63 5.93
CA ILE A 51 -12.95 -1.34 5.62
C ILE A 51 -11.64 -1.20 6.41
N LYS A 52 -11.54 -1.83 7.58
CA LYS A 52 -10.33 -1.79 8.41
C LYS A 52 -9.29 -2.79 7.90
N THR A 53 -8.22 -2.25 7.31
CA THR A 53 -6.95 -2.97 7.18
C THR A 53 -6.51 -3.46 8.57
N PRO A 54 -6.18 -4.76 8.75
CA PRO A 54 -5.71 -5.27 10.02
C PRO A 54 -4.50 -4.49 10.54
N LYS A 55 -4.42 -4.27 11.86
CA LYS A 55 -3.34 -3.50 12.48
C LYS A 55 -1.95 -4.00 12.07
N GLN A 56 -1.76 -5.31 11.99
CA GLN A 56 -0.51 -5.93 11.53
C GLN A 56 -0.08 -5.46 10.13
N ASN A 57 -1.02 -5.32 9.19
CA ASN A 57 -0.71 -4.81 7.85
C ASN A 57 -0.38 -3.31 7.89
N ILE A 58 -1.09 -2.52 8.70
CA ILE A 58 -0.80 -1.09 8.90
C ILE A 58 0.62 -0.91 9.45
N ASP A 59 0.99 -1.68 10.47
CA ASP A 59 2.30 -1.59 11.10
C ASP A 59 3.42 -1.98 10.11
N LEU A 60 3.23 -3.04 9.31
CA LEU A 60 4.16 -3.42 8.24
C LEU A 60 4.30 -2.33 7.16
N ILE A 61 3.21 -1.68 6.75
CA ILE A 61 3.26 -0.60 5.76
C ILE A 61 4.06 0.59 6.31
N LYS A 62 3.88 0.94 7.59
CA LYS A 62 4.64 2.03 8.24
C LYS A 62 6.14 1.72 8.33
N GLU A 63 6.50 0.51 8.73
CA GLU A 63 7.90 0.08 8.80
C GLU A 63 8.56 0.16 7.42
N ARG A 64 7.90 -0.37 6.39
CA ARG A 64 8.42 -0.36 5.02
C ARG A 64 8.44 1.03 4.40
N LEU A 65 7.51 1.90 4.76
CA LEU A 65 7.52 3.30 4.36
C LEU A 65 8.80 4.00 4.86
N LYS A 66 9.14 3.81 6.14
CA LYS A 66 10.38 4.35 6.72
C LYS A 66 11.60 3.86 5.95
N LYS A 67 11.69 2.55 5.70
CA LYS A 67 12.79 1.94 4.94
C LYS A 67 12.87 2.45 3.49
N ALA A 68 11.73 2.62 2.81
CA ALA A 68 11.70 3.17 1.46
C ALA A 68 12.22 4.61 1.42
N GLN A 69 11.89 5.43 2.41
CA GLN A 69 12.41 6.79 2.54
C GLN A 69 13.91 6.82 2.82
N GLU A 70 14.43 5.90 3.62
CA GLU A 70 15.88 5.75 3.86
C GLU A 70 16.61 5.39 2.56
N ILE A 71 16.14 4.34 1.85
CA ILE A 71 16.71 3.93 0.55
C ILE A 71 16.68 5.08 -0.45
N ALA A 72 15.58 5.81 -0.54
CA ALA A 72 15.45 6.93 -1.47
C ALA A 72 16.39 8.09 -1.14
N LYS A 73 16.71 8.32 0.15
CA LYS A 73 17.69 9.33 0.57
C LYS A 73 19.13 8.90 0.25
N GLU A 74 19.45 7.62 0.40
CA GLU A 74 20.78 7.08 0.06
C GLU A 74 21.06 7.10 -1.45
N GLN A 75 20.00 7.07 -2.27
CA GLN A 75 20.10 7.13 -3.73
C GLN A 75 20.02 8.56 -4.30
N GLN A 76 20.07 9.57 -3.43
CA GLN A 76 19.98 11.00 -3.78
C GLN A 76 21.32 11.70 -3.59
#